data_AF-A0A1G2ARK9-F1
#
_entry.id   AF-A0A1G2ARK9-F1
#
_cell.length_a   1.000
_cell.length_b   1.000
_cell.length_c   1.000
_cell.angle_alpha   90.00
_cell.angle_beta   90.00
_cell.angle_gamma   90.00
#
_symmetry.space_group_name_H-M   'P 1'
#
loop_
_entity.id
_entity.type
_entity.pdbx_description
1 polymer ?
#
loop_
_entity_poly.entity_id
_entity_poly.type
_entity_poly.pdbx_seq_one_letter_code
_entity_poly.pdbx_strand_id
1 'polypeptide(L)'
;MPQSTPQNPDPLQTQRGKALKASELFPQTPGTEEPQKENRGIARKIIIIVSVIIFLGIIGVGGWFFTKQRSHNTSQSNQPTNTGTNQQIPSLSNIPEKTPAELNTAPSVINYQDTDTDNDGLSNEEEKNTNSDPADADTDNDGLSDYKEVKVYKTDPRNPDTDKDGYKDGEEVSRYYNPNGPGTLRDVNKALENTPQP
;
A
#
# COMPACT_ATOMS: atom_id res chain seq x y z
N MET A 1 41.94 56.25 -89.64
CA MET A 1 43.05 55.96 -88.71
C MET A 1 42.73 54.64 -87.99
N PRO A 2 43.77 53.87 -87.65
CA PRO A 2 43.81 52.39 -87.53
C PRO A 2 43.16 51.94 -86.20
N GLN A 3 42.99 50.70 -85.74
CA GLN A 3 43.24 49.31 -86.13
C GLN A 3 42.68 48.42 -84.98
N SER A 4 42.66 47.10 -85.18
CA SER A 4 42.77 46.05 -84.14
C SER A 4 41.50 45.50 -83.44
N THR A 5 41.01 44.35 -83.92
CA THR A 5 40.74 43.17 -83.06
C THR A 5 42.04 42.73 -82.34
N PRO A 6 42.08 41.94 -81.23
CA PRO A 6 41.20 40.79 -80.94
C PRO A 6 40.89 40.48 -79.43
N GLN A 7 39.88 39.62 -79.21
CA GLN A 7 39.90 38.40 -78.38
C GLN A 7 40.50 38.43 -76.94
N ASN A 8 39.68 38.16 -75.92
CA ASN A 8 39.98 37.12 -74.90
C ASN A 8 38.74 36.79 -74.02
N PRO A 9 38.71 35.65 -73.28
CA PRO A 9 37.61 34.71 -73.39
C PRO A 9 36.88 34.48 -72.06
N ASP A 10 35.76 33.77 -72.15
CA ASP A 10 35.20 32.95 -71.06
C ASP A 10 36.18 31.80 -70.72
N PRO A 11 36.02 30.96 -69.66
CA PRO A 11 35.10 30.99 -68.53
C PRO A 11 35.79 30.58 -67.19
N LEU A 12 34.97 30.33 -66.16
CA LEU A 12 35.17 29.38 -65.04
C LEU A 12 35.72 29.87 -63.68
N GLN A 13 34.95 29.44 -62.68
CA GLN A 13 35.21 29.24 -61.25
C GLN A 13 35.10 30.47 -60.33
N THR A 14 34.02 30.66 -59.57
CA THR A 14 33.49 29.85 -58.45
C THR A 14 33.87 30.47 -57.09
N GLN A 15 32.84 31.07 -56.49
CA GLN A 15 32.45 31.03 -55.08
C GLN A 15 33.15 31.90 -54.02
N ARG A 16 32.31 32.84 -53.53
CA ARG A 16 31.91 33.07 -52.13
C ARG A 16 33.02 33.19 -51.07
N GLY A 17 33.23 34.43 -50.65
CA GLY A 17 33.62 34.81 -49.29
C GLY A 17 33.45 36.33 -49.18
N LYS A 18 33.01 36.95 -48.08
CA LYS A 18 32.61 36.54 -46.74
C LYS A 18 31.63 37.63 -46.28
N ALA A 19 30.44 37.28 -45.80
CA ALA A 19 29.57 38.24 -45.12
C ALA A 19 30.13 38.48 -43.71
N LEU A 20 30.32 39.76 -43.38
CA LEU A 20 30.77 40.22 -42.06
C LEU A 20 29.72 39.84 -41.01
N LYS A 21 30.16 39.13 -39.97
CA LYS A 21 29.30 38.62 -38.90
C LYS A 21 29.05 39.73 -37.88
N ALA A 22 27.82 40.24 -37.87
CA ALA A 22 27.30 41.10 -36.81
C ALA A 22 27.10 40.26 -35.53
N SER A 23 28.02 40.37 -34.56
CA SER A 23 27.82 39.76 -33.23
C SER A 23 28.62 40.41 -32.10
N GLU A 24 29.10 41.64 -32.26
CA GLU A 24 29.57 42.44 -31.12
C GLU A 24 28.39 43.20 -30.52
N LEU A 25 27.59 42.58 -29.63
CA LEU A 25 26.82 43.33 -28.61
C LEU A 25 26.10 42.42 -27.56
N PHE A 26 26.79 41.60 -26.75
CA PHE A 26 26.20 41.10 -25.50
C PHE A 26 27.25 40.95 -24.38
N PRO A 27 26.98 41.43 -23.14
CA PRO A 27 27.88 41.28 -22.00
C PRO A 27 27.96 39.83 -21.53
N GLN A 28 29.16 39.35 -21.22
CA GLN A 28 29.40 37.99 -20.74
C GLN A 28 28.83 37.80 -19.33
N THR A 29 27.99 36.77 -19.16
CA THR A 29 27.48 36.29 -17.87
C THR A 29 28.60 35.61 -17.06
N PRO A 30 28.65 35.77 -15.73
CA PRO A 30 29.65 35.12 -14.88
C PRO A 30 29.44 33.60 -14.83
N GLY A 31 30.54 32.89 -14.59
CA GLY A 31 30.72 31.47 -14.83
C GLY A 31 29.67 30.53 -14.23
N THR A 32 29.29 29.55 -15.04
CA THR A 32 28.66 28.32 -14.61
C THR A 32 29.70 27.50 -13.84
N GLU A 33 29.59 27.44 -12.53
CA GLU A 33 30.28 26.42 -11.73
C GLU A 33 29.67 25.05 -12.06
N GLU A 34 30.43 24.18 -12.72
CA GLU A 34 30.07 22.77 -12.83
C GLU A 34 30.09 22.14 -11.43
N PRO A 35 29.05 21.37 -11.03
CA PRO A 35 29.06 20.71 -9.74
C PRO A 35 30.19 19.68 -9.71
N GLN A 36 31.14 19.90 -8.80
CA GLN A 36 32.31 19.06 -8.66
C GLN A 36 31.93 17.60 -8.42
N LYS A 37 32.39 16.76 -9.35
CA LYS A 37 32.31 15.30 -9.31
C LYS A 37 33.29 14.76 -8.27
N GLU A 38 33.05 15.04 -7.00
CA GLU A 38 33.78 14.47 -5.87
C GLU A 38 32.81 13.58 -5.07
N ASN A 39 33.30 12.48 -4.51
CA ASN A 39 32.60 11.60 -3.55
C ASN A 39 31.74 10.43 -4.06
N ARG A 40 31.72 10.10 -5.36
CA ARG A 40 31.16 8.78 -5.78
C ARG A 40 31.93 7.59 -5.19
N GLY A 41 33.21 7.76 -4.88
CA GLY A 41 34.05 6.71 -4.29
C GLY A 41 33.85 6.50 -2.79
N ILE A 42 33.67 7.59 -2.04
CA ILE A 42 33.48 7.53 -0.58
C ILE A 42 32.05 7.09 -0.25
N ALA A 43 31.05 7.61 -0.96
CA ALA A 43 29.65 7.20 -0.77
C ALA A 43 29.45 5.70 -1.01
N ARG A 44 30.04 5.14 -2.07
CA ARG A 44 29.99 3.68 -2.32
C ARG A 44 30.66 2.86 -1.22
N LYS A 45 31.78 3.34 -0.65
CA LYS A 45 32.46 2.66 0.46
C LYS A 45 31.66 2.71 1.76
N ILE A 46 31.01 3.84 2.07
CA ILE A 46 30.15 3.98 3.24
C ILE A 46 28.94 3.05 3.13
N ILE A 47 28.29 2.99 1.97
CA ILE A 47 27.14 2.11 1.74
C ILE A 47 27.52 0.63 1.96
N ILE A 48 28.70 0.20 1.50
CA ILE A 48 29.20 -1.17 1.71
C ILE A 48 29.47 -1.46 3.20
N ILE A 49 30.04 -0.51 3.95
CA ILE A 49 30.31 -0.70 5.38
C ILE A 49 29.01 -0.78 6.18
N VAL A 50 28.04 0.08 5.86
CA VAL A 50 26.72 0.08 6.52
C VAL A 50 25.95 -1.20 6.23
N SER A 51 25.99 -1.72 4.98
CA SER A 51 25.30 -2.97 4.64
C SER A 51 25.89 -4.20 5.35
N VAL A 52 27.22 -4.26 5.52
CA VAL A 52 27.88 -5.35 6.26
C VAL A 52 27.49 -5.34 7.74
N ILE A 53 27.40 -4.16 8.37
CA ILE A 53 27.00 -4.04 9.79
C ILE A 53 25.55 -4.48 9.99
N ILE A 54 24.64 -4.07 9.09
CA ILE A 54 23.22 -4.49 9.14
C ILE A 54 23.09 -6.00 8.95
N PHE A 55 23.83 -6.57 8.00
CA PHE A 55 23.80 -8.02 7.73
C PHE A 55 24.31 -8.85 8.91
N LEU A 56 25.39 -8.40 9.58
CA LEU A 56 25.90 -9.05 10.79
C LEU A 56 24.92 -8.93 11.98
N GLY A 57 24.21 -7.81 12.10
CA GLY A 57 23.17 -7.62 13.11
C GLY A 57 21.98 -8.56 12.94
N ILE A 58 21.51 -8.76 11.70
CA ILE A 58 20.37 -9.65 11.39
C ILE A 58 20.72 -11.12 11.70
N ILE A 59 21.94 -11.57 11.38
CA ILE A 59 22.38 -12.94 11.67
C ILE A 59 22.46 -13.17 13.19
N GLY A 60 22.94 -12.20 13.96
CA GLY A 60 23.04 -12.30 15.41
C GLY A 60 21.68 -12.37 16.13
N VAL A 61 20.71 -11.55 15.71
CA VAL A 61 19.37 -11.51 16.33
C VAL A 61 18.49 -12.66 15.86
N GLY A 62 18.56 -13.04 14.58
CA GLY A 62 17.81 -14.17 14.02
C GLY A 62 18.16 -15.52 14.67
N GLY A 63 19.44 -15.74 15.00
CA GLY A 63 19.89 -16.94 15.71
C GLY A 63 19.33 -17.06 17.13
N TRP A 64 19.21 -15.95 17.87
CA TRP A 64 18.68 -15.96 19.24
C TRP A 64 17.17 -16.24 19.28
N PHE A 65 16.40 -15.68 18.32
CA PHE A 65 14.96 -15.87 18.26
C PHE A 65 14.56 -17.32 17.88
N PHE A 66 15.30 -17.96 16.95
CA PHE A 66 15.01 -19.33 16.52
C PHE A 66 15.25 -20.38 17.63
N THR A 67 16.25 -20.18 18.50
CA THR A 67 16.49 -21.11 19.62
C THR A 67 15.43 -21.07 20.71
N LYS A 68 14.55 -20.06 20.73
CA LYS A 68 13.55 -19.88 21.79
C LYS A 68 12.17 -20.44 21.45
N GLN A 69 11.91 -20.83 20.20
CA GLN A 69 10.59 -21.31 19.76
C GLN A 69 10.52 -22.84 19.68
N ARG A 70 10.74 -23.51 20.81
CA ARG A 70 10.44 -24.95 20.93
C ARG A 70 10.10 -25.38 22.36
N SER A 71 8.86 -25.14 22.78
CA SER A 71 8.07 -25.90 23.79
C SER A 71 6.76 -25.12 23.99
N HIS A 72 5.52 -25.58 23.73
CA HIS A 72 4.90 -26.88 23.98
C HIS A 72 3.76 -27.15 22.99
N ASN A 73 3.92 -28.14 22.09
CA ASN A 73 2.78 -28.85 21.47
C ASN A 73 2.73 -30.24 22.11
N THR A 74 2.10 -30.35 23.28
CA THR A 74 1.80 -31.64 23.90
C THR A 74 0.52 -31.55 24.71
N SER A 75 -0.56 -32.08 24.14
CA SER A 75 -1.48 -33.03 24.80
C SER A 75 -2.47 -33.58 23.79
N GLN A 76 -2.09 -34.68 23.12
CA GLN A 76 -3.08 -35.69 22.77
C GLN A 76 -3.29 -36.56 24.01
N SER A 77 -4.53 -36.68 24.47
CA SER A 77 -4.96 -37.75 25.37
C SER A 77 -6.41 -38.13 25.06
N ASN A 78 -6.51 -39.19 24.27
CA ASN A 78 -7.47 -40.29 24.36
C ASN A 78 -8.96 -39.99 24.07
N GLN A 79 -9.36 -40.47 22.88
CA GLN A 79 -10.73 -40.95 22.63
C GLN A 79 -11.21 -41.95 23.68
N PRO A 80 -12.53 -42.04 23.86
CA PRO A 80 -13.20 -43.30 23.64
C PRO A 80 -14.25 -43.22 22.53
N THR A 81 -14.26 -44.29 21.76
CA THR A 81 -15.19 -44.68 20.70
C THR A 81 -16.65 -44.89 21.15
N ASN A 82 -17.53 -44.93 20.14
CA ASN A 82 -18.89 -45.47 20.08
C ASN A 82 -19.99 -44.44 20.42
N THR A 83 -21.11 -44.27 19.70
CA THR A 83 -21.85 -45.17 18.80
C THR A 83 -22.76 -44.28 17.94
N GLY A 84 -23.01 -44.65 16.68
CA GLY A 84 -24.01 -43.97 15.87
C GLY A 84 -25.41 -44.05 16.47
N THR A 85 -26.18 -42.98 16.38
CA THR A 85 -27.65 -43.01 16.35
C THR A 85 -28.14 -41.74 15.65
N ASN A 86 -28.71 -41.94 14.46
CA ASN A 86 -29.53 -40.99 13.75
C ASN A 86 -30.89 -40.90 14.45
N GLN A 87 -31.23 -39.74 15.02
CA GLN A 87 -32.60 -39.31 15.36
C GLN A 87 -32.57 -37.77 15.37
N GLN A 88 -32.99 -37.12 14.29
CA GLN A 88 -34.36 -36.62 14.12
C GLN A 88 -34.56 -35.22 14.74
N ILE A 89 -34.74 -34.26 13.83
CA ILE A 89 -35.23 -32.90 14.04
C ILE A 89 -36.55 -32.94 14.82
N PRO A 90 -36.70 -32.21 15.94
CA PRO A 90 -37.99 -31.78 16.42
C PRO A 90 -38.22 -30.34 15.96
N SER A 91 -39.09 -30.17 14.97
CA SER A 91 -39.77 -28.91 14.70
C SER A 91 -40.63 -28.57 15.93
N LEU A 92 -40.32 -27.48 16.62
CA LEU A 92 -41.19 -26.90 17.65
C LEU A 92 -41.73 -25.55 17.16
N SER A 93 -42.65 -25.66 16.21
CA SER A 93 -43.75 -24.71 16.08
C SER A 93 -44.57 -24.76 17.37
N ASN A 94 -44.53 -23.67 18.15
CA ASN A 94 -45.61 -23.13 19.00
C ASN A 94 -44.99 -22.27 20.12
N ILE A 95 -44.82 -20.98 19.87
CA ILE A 95 -44.76 -19.99 20.97
C ILE A 95 -45.96 -19.04 20.77
N PRO A 96 -46.96 -19.07 21.68
CA PRO A 96 -48.04 -18.10 21.64
C PRO A 96 -47.53 -16.73 22.12
N GLU A 97 -47.78 -15.73 21.29
CA GLU A 97 -47.58 -14.31 21.56
C GLU A 97 -48.65 -13.76 22.51
N LYS A 98 -48.24 -13.27 23.70
CA LYS A 98 -48.80 -12.21 24.59
C LYS A 98 -48.38 -12.50 26.05
N THR A 99 -47.85 -11.63 26.91
CA THR A 99 -47.94 -10.18 27.17
C THR A 99 -46.76 -9.84 28.15
N PRO A 100 -46.33 -8.57 28.37
CA PRO A 100 -44.98 -8.22 28.79
C PRO A 100 -44.80 -7.90 30.29
N ALA A 101 -43.51 -7.83 30.68
CA ALA A 101 -42.92 -7.36 31.93
C ALA A 101 -42.87 -8.37 33.11
N GLU A 102 -41.68 -8.86 33.47
CA GLU A 102 -40.87 -8.29 34.56
C GLU A 102 -39.48 -8.98 34.63
N LEU A 103 -38.49 -8.18 35.00
CA LEU A 103 -37.04 -8.38 35.01
C LEU A 103 -36.61 -9.45 36.04
N ASN A 104 -35.59 -10.29 35.72
CA ASN A 104 -34.34 -10.47 36.50
C ASN A 104 -33.61 -11.80 36.23
N THR A 105 -32.44 -11.65 35.60
CA THR A 105 -31.22 -12.49 35.68
C THR A 105 -31.33 -13.98 35.27
N ALA A 106 -31.14 -14.24 33.99
CA ALA A 106 -30.61 -15.51 33.49
C ALA A 106 -29.24 -15.24 32.83
N PRO A 107 -28.20 -16.07 33.03
CA PRO A 107 -26.90 -15.89 32.41
C PRO A 107 -27.08 -15.91 30.88
N SER A 108 -26.64 -14.84 30.23
CA SER A 108 -26.60 -14.76 28.77
C SER A 108 -25.96 -16.03 28.24
N VAL A 109 -26.74 -16.80 27.48
CA VAL A 109 -26.21 -17.87 26.64
C VAL A 109 -25.12 -17.25 25.79
N ILE A 110 -23.86 -17.59 26.07
CA ILE A 110 -22.72 -17.06 25.33
C ILE A 110 -22.82 -17.68 23.94
N ASN A 111 -23.26 -16.87 22.97
CA ASN A 111 -23.38 -17.29 21.60
C ASN A 111 -21.97 -17.54 21.06
N TYR A 112 -21.58 -18.81 20.95
CA TYR A 112 -20.25 -19.25 20.49
C TYR A 112 -20.02 -19.01 18.98
N GLN A 113 -20.82 -18.13 18.35
CA GLN A 113 -20.61 -17.62 16.99
C GLN A 113 -19.70 -16.38 16.97
N ASP A 114 -19.33 -15.87 18.14
CA ASP A 114 -18.41 -14.75 18.34
C ASP A 114 -16.96 -15.25 18.50
N THR A 115 -16.53 -16.16 17.64
CA THR A 115 -15.12 -16.54 17.55
C THR A 115 -14.45 -15.66 16.51
N ASP A 116 -13.31 -15.10 16.86
CA ASP A 116 -12.41 -14.35 16.00
C ASP A 116 -11.23 -15.30 15.69
N THR A 117 -11.20 -15.87 14.49
CA THR A 117 -10.34 -17.02 14.17
C THR A 117 -8.90 -16.58 13.87
N ASP A 118 -8.73 -15.45 13.20
CA ASP A 118 -7.43 -14.88 12.85
C ASP A 118 -6.92 -13.83 13.86
N ASN A 119 -7.77 -13.41 14.80
CA ASN A 119 -7.50 -12.44 15.87
C ASN A 119 -7.23 -11.01 15.34
N ASP A 120 -7.88 -10.61 14.25
CA ASP A 120 -7.78 -9.26 13.69
C ASP A 120 -8.70 -8.24 14.41
N GLY A 121 -9.68 -8.74 15.17
CA GLY A 121 -10.67 -7.96 15.91
C GLY A 121 -12.07 -7.94 15.29
N LEU A 122 -12.33 -8.65 14.20
CA LEU A 122 -13.64 -8.99 13.68
C LEU A 122 -14.03 -10.41 14.11
N SER A 123 -15.30 -10.60 14.46
CA SER A 123 -15.84 -11.95 14.63
C SER A 123 -16.05 -12.62 13.26
N ASN A 124 -15.95 -13.96 13.21
CA ASN A 124 -16.23 -14.73 11.99
C ASN A 124 -17.60 -14.39 11.35
N GLU A 125 -18.60 -14.00 12.15
CA GLU A 125 -19.91 -13.58 11.65
C GLU A 125 -19.86 -12.18 11.02
N GLU A 126 -19.10 -11.24 11.60
CA GLU A 126 -18.85 -9.93 10.99
C GLU A 126 -18.12 -10.08 9.66
N GLU A 127 -17.10 -10.92 9.62
CA GLU A 127 -16.31 -11.17 8.41
C GLU A 127 -17.14 -11.78 7.30
N LYS A 128 -18.00 -12.75 7.65
CA LYS A 128 -18.98 -13.30 6.71
C LYS A 128 -19.94 -12.24 6.17
N ASN A 129 -20.29 -11.22 6.96
CA ASN A 129 -21.16 -10.14 6.53
C ASN A 129 -20.44 -9.10 5.66
N THR A 130 -19.13 -8.94 5.83
CA THR A 130 -18.27 -8.07 5.01
C THR A 130 -17.62 -8.82 3.85
N ASN A 131 -17.88 -10.12 3.73
CA ASN A 131 -17.26 -11.04 2.79
C ASN A 131 -15.72 -11.13 2.92
N SER A 132 -15.13 -10.83 4.07
CA SER A 132 -13.74 -11.20 4.35
C SER A 132 -13.58 -12.72 4.60
N ASP A 133 -12.34 -13.21 4.60
CA ASP A 133 -11.99 -14.58 4.96
C ASP A 133 -11.74 -14.70 6.46
N PRO A 134 -12.57 -15.44 7.22
CA PRO A 134 -12.41 -15.56 8.67
C PRO A 134 -11.07 -16.08 9.17
N ALA A 135 -10.25 -16.67 8.29
CA ALA A 135 -8.95 -17.20 8.66
C ALA A 135 -7.77 -16.31 8.23
N ASP A 136 -8.03 -15.13 7.66
CA ASP A 136 -7.01 -14.24 7.11
C ASP A 136 -7.27 -12.77 7.48
N ALA A 137 -6.40 -12.23 8.34
CA ALA A 137 -6.56 -10.89 8.92
C ALA A 137 -6.41 -9.73 7.91
N ASP A 138 -6.05 -10.03 6.66
CA ASP A 138 -5.85 -9.11 5.53
C ASP A 138 -6.24 -9.87 4.24
N THR A 139 -7.55 -9.99 4.01
CA THR A 139 -8.15 -10.89 3.01
C THR A 139 -7.65 -10.64 1.59
N ASP A 140 -7.36 -9.40 1.22
CA ASP A 140 -6.88 -9.04 -0.12
C ASP A 140 -5.36 -8.78 -0.20
N ASN A 141 -4.67 -8.91 0.94
CA ASN A 141 -3.23 -8.86 1.08
C ASN A 141 -2.64 -7.52 0.59
N ASP A 142 -3.25 -6.42 1.00
CA ASP A 142 -2.84 -5.07 0.65
C ASP A 142 -2.02 -4.37 1.76
N GLY A 143 -2.01 -4.94 2.96
CA GLY A 143 -1.32 -4.42 4.14
C GLY A 143 -2.21 -3.66 5.13
N LEU A 144 -3.51 -3.55 4.87
CA LEU A 144 -4.55 -3.07 5.77
C LEU A 144 -5.35 -4.28 6.28
N SER A 145 -5.56 -4.37 7.60
CA SER A 145 -6.32 -5.51 8.14
C SER A 145 -7.81 -5.33 7.93
N ASP A 146 -8.57 -6.42 7.74
CA ASP A 146 -10.00 -6.40 7.48
C ASP A 146 -10.76 -5.59 8.54
N TYR A 147 -10.38 -5.73 9.81
CA TYR A 147 -10.89 -4.90 10.90
C TYR A 147 -10.75 -3.40 10.63
N LYS A 148 -9.58 -2.93 10.18
CA LYS A 148 -9.33 -1.51 9.91
C LYS A 148 -10.13 -1.06 8.70
N GLU A 149 -10.20 -1.87 7.67
CA GLU A 149 -11.00 -1.62 6.49
C GLU A 149 -12.47 -1.44 6.84
N VAL A 150 -13.05 -2.40 7.55
CA VAL A 150 -14.47 -2.40 7.92
C VAL A 150 -14.79 -1.33 8.96
N LYS A 151 -13.98 -1.19 10.02
CA LYS A 151 -14.33 -0.35 11.17
C LYS A 151 -13.84 1.08 11.04
N VAL A 152 -12.67 1.31 10.44
CA VAL A 152 -11.97 2.60 10.45
C VAL A 152 -12.08 3.31 9.10
N TYR A 153 -11.62 2.67 8.03
CA TYR A 153 -11.42 3.34 6.74
C TYR A 153 -12.60 3.20 5.78
N LYS A 154 -13.48 2.22 5.99
CA LYS A 154 -14.64 1.92 5.13
C LYS A 154 -14.27 1.51 3.71
N THR A 155 -13.13 0.84 3.56
CA THR A 155 -12.68 0.19 2.31
C THR A 155 -13.31 -1.20 2.16
N ASP A 156 -13.10 -1.85 1.01
CA ASP A 156 -13.59 -3.20 0.70
C ASP A 156 -12.51 -4.25 0.99
N PRO A 157 -12.68 -5.13 2.01
CA PRO A 157 -11.67 -6.12 2.41
C PRO A 157 -11.27 -7.16 1.37
N ARG A 158 -11.93 -7.17 0.21
CA ARG A 158 -11.62 -8.07 -0.90
C ARG A 158 -10.99 -7.35 -2.08
N ASN A 159 -10.78 -6.05 -1.98
CA ASN A 159 -10.33 -5.23 -3.09
C ASN A 159 -9.14 -4.37 -2.65
N PRO A 160 -7.91 -4.72 -3.08
CA PRO A 160 -6.70 -4.12 -2.54
C PRO A 160 -6.46 -2.67 -2.99
N ASP A 161 -7.42 -2.04 -3.67
CA ASP A 161 -7.43 -0.68 -4.23
C ASP A 161 -8.90 -0.27 -4.38
N THR A 162 -9.50 0.22 -3.29
CA THR A 162 -10.95 0.47 -3.18
C THR A 162 -11.42 1.55 -4.16
N ASP A 163 -10.64 2.62 -4.31
CA ASP A 163 -11.01 3.77 -5.14
C ASP A 163 -10.55 3.66 -6.60
N LYS A 164 -9.71 2.66 -6.91
CA LYS A 164 -9.22 2.28 -8.24
C LYS A 164 -8.30 3.33 -8.86
N ASP A 165 -7.53 4.03 -8.04
CA ASP A 165 -6.56 5.01 -8.48
C ASP A 165 -5.17 4.41 -8.79
N GLY A 166 -4.97 3.14 -8.46
CA GLY A 166 -3.76 2.36 -8.70
C GLY A 166 -2.80 2.27 -7.51
N TYR A 167 -3.16 2.82 -6.35
CA TYR A 167 -2.48 2.59 -5.08
C TYR A 167 -3.29 1.65 -4.20
N LYS A 168 -2.59 0.87 -3.36
CA LYS A 168 -3.26 -0.02 -2.43
C LYS A 168 -3.80 0.73 -1.22
N ASP A 169 -4.95 0.34 -0.68
CA ASP A 169 -5.56 0.99 0.49
C ASP A 169 -4.59 1.01 1.68
N GLY A 170 -3.91 -0.12 1.93
CA GLY A 170 -2.85 -0.24 2.93
C GLY A 170 -1.64 0.66 2.66
N GLU A 171 -1.23 0.83 1.40
CA GLU A 171 -0.14 1.75 1.04
C GLU A 171 -0.56 3.20 1.29
N GLU A 172 -1.78 3.58 0.91
CA GLU A 172 -2.31 4.91 1.08
C GLU A 172 -2.44 5.29 2.55
N VAL A 173 -3.04 4.42 3.36
CA VAL A 173 -3.18 4.62 4.81
C VAL A 173 -1.80 4.78 5.47
N SER A 174 -0.82 3.96 5.10
CA SER A 174 0.55 4.05 5.64
C SER A 174 1.24 5.39 5.31
N ARG A 175 0.79 6.06 4.24
CA ARG A 175 1.31 7.33 3.74
C ARG A 175 0.39 8.52 4.01
N TYR A 176 -0.66 8.33 4.81
CA TYR A 176 -1.65 9.35 5.18
C TYR A 176 -2.55 9.84 4.01
N TYR A 177 -2.73 9.03 2.97
CA TYR A 177 -3.68 9.24 1.87
C TYR A 177 -5.03 8.58 2.16
N ASN A 178 -6.08 9.07 1.48
CA ASN A 178 -7.44 8.60 1.67
C ASN A 178 -7.73 7.39 0.77
N PRO A 179 -7.95 6.19 1.33
CA PRO A 179 -8.14 4.98 0.51
C PRO A 179 -9.51 4.86 -0.17
N ASN A 180 -10.35 5.89 -0.05
CA ASN A 180 -11.68 5.92 -0.68
C ASN A 180 -11.80 7.05 -1.72
N GLY A 181 -10.70 7.67 -2.11
CA GLY A 181 -10.73 8.76 -3.07
C GLY A 181 -9.59 9.76 -2.91
N PRO A 182 -9.59 10.82 -3.73
CA PRO A 182 -8.47 11.74 -3.78
C PRO A 182 -8.26 12.48 -2.45
N GLY A 183 -6.98 12.80 -2.17
CA GLY A 183 -6.58 13.67 -1.07
C GLY A 183 -5.93 12.92 0.10
N THR A 184 -5.79 13.61 1.23
CA THR A 184 -5.19 13.03 2.44
C THR A 184 -6.25 12.68 3.48
N LEU A 185 -5.95 11.77 4.40
CA LEU A 185 -6.83 11.48 5.56
C LEU A 185 -7.14 12.72 6.40
N ARG A 186 -6.31 13.78 6.30
CA ARG A 186 -6.54 15.06 6.98
C ARG A 186 -7.62 15.91 6.31
N ASP A 187 -7.75 15.80 4.99
CA ASP A 187 -8.69 16.60 4.21
C ASP A 187 -10.13 16.11 4.39
N VAL A 188 -10.33 14.80 4.56
CA VAL A 188 -11.63 14.17 4.80
C VAL A 188 -12.29 14.73 6.07
N ASN A 189 -11.55 14.85 7.17
CA ASN A 189 -12.05 15.41 8.43
C ASN A 189 -12.45 16.89 8.29
N LYS A 190 -11.73 17.65 7.46
CA LYS A 190 -12.02 19.07 7.23
C LYS A 190 -13.24 19.28 6.34
N ALA A 191 -13.51 18.37 5.41
CA ALA A 191 -14.73 18.40 4.59
C ALA A 191 -15.99 18.16 5.44
N LEU A 192 -15.94 17.24 6.40
CA LEU A 192 -17.04 16.97 7.32
C LEU A 192 -17.38 18.16 8.22
N GLU A 193 -16.39 18.93 8.66
CA GLU A 193 -16.60 20.14 9.48
C GLU A 193 -17.24 21.31 8.72
N ASN A 194 -17.12 21.34 7.38
CA ASN A 194 -17.62 22.44 6.55
C ASN A 194 -18.88 22.10 5.74
N THR A 195 -19.48 20.93 5.96
CA THR A 195 -20.75 20.58 5.29
C THR A 195 -21.90 21.23 6.06
N PRO A 196 -22.73 22.08 5.45
CA PRO A 196 -23.93 22.61 6.11
C PRO A 196 -24.82 21.43 6.52
N GLN A 197 -25.07 21.27 7.83
CA GLN A 197 -26.07 20.34 8.33
C GLN A 197 -27.46 20.76 7.79
N PRO A 198 -28.27 19.82 7.29
CA PRO A 198 -29.58 20.12 6.69
C PRO A 198 -30.57 20.75 7.68
#